data_AF-Q3IFS4-F1
#
_entry.id   AF-Q3IFS4-F1
#
_cell.length_a   1.000
_cell.length_b   1.000
_cell.length_c   1.000
_cell.angle_alpha   90.00
_cell.angle_beta   90.00
_cell.angle_gamma   90.00
#
_symmetry.space_group_name_H-M   'P 1'
#
loop_
_entity.id
_entity.type
_entity.pdbx_description
1 polymer ?
#
loop_
_entity_poly.entity_id
_entity_poly.type
_entity_poly.pdbx_seq_one_letter_code
_entity_poly.pdbx_strand_id
1 'polypeptide(L)'
;MAGSSIRFAVLGDAEPKPVAEFPNLARAIDDVNRLASEKKIDFILGVGDIPHKGTMLQYNNVTPELQRLTLPFYPIMGNEEHGAEDAVTRFLHFANLWNKGKVTIKSDKYTLEFDDFAIVLASPDHGRDFNSTGVNWILKQLKQLSPKPVLLVVHGAQQGVYPENPDKGISHEKFANVIAQPNLKAVISGDLHMDMDRVDHSKKIGKVHYLHIPALERTKIPDETRHNPMYRVFNISPEGDVDVATYSVGNQHAIAEHSYQFSLNQ
;
A
#
# COMPACT_ATOMS: atom_id res chain seq x y z
N MET A 1 4.80 -11.56 28.47
CA MET A 1 5.70 -10.50 27.97
C MET A 1 4.84 -9.61 27.09
N ALA A 2 4.82 -8.29 27.33
CA ALA A 2 4.11 -7.39 26.42
C ALA A 2 4.72 -7.54 25.02
N GLY A 3 3.89 -7.61 23.98
CA GLY A 3 4.36 -7.71 22.59
C GLY A 3 5.27 -6.54 22.24
N SER A 4 6.09 -6.67 21.20
CA SER A 4 6.81 -5.51 20.64
C SER A 4 5.93 -4.82 19.60
N SER A 5 6.00 -3.49 19.51
CA SER A 5 5.33 -2.74 18.45
C SER A 5 5.78 -3.25 17.06
N ILE A 6 4.84 -3.29 16.12
CA ILE A 6 5.11 -3.61 14.71
C ILE A 6 5.12 -2.31 13.91
N ARG A 7 6.21 -2.06 13.19
CA ARG A 7 6.40 -0.84 12.42
C ARG A 7 6.72 -1.15 10.96
N PHE A 8 6.01 -0.54 10.03
CA PHE A 8 6.25 -0.77 8.60
C PHE A 8 6.10 0.51 7.78
N ALA A 9 6.92 0.62 6.72
CA ALA A 9 6.76 1.66 5.71
C ALA A 9 5.81 1.18 4.60
N VAL A 10 5.13 2.11 3.94
CA VAL A 10 4.26 1.83 2.80
C VAL A 10 4.64 2.74 1.64
N LEU A 11 4.95 2.12 0.50
CA LEU A 11 5.33 2.76 -0.77
C LEU A 11 4.32 2.40 -1.86
N GLY A 12 4.24 3.17 -2.92
CA GLY A 12 3.40 2.83 -4.08
C GLY A 12 3.30 3.98 -5.07
N ASP A 13 2.53 3.75 -6.14
CA ASP A 13 2.22 4.77 -7.15
C ASP A 13 3.51 5.47 -7.66
N ALA A 14 4.54 4.68 -7.94
CA ALA A 14 5.78 5.19 -8.50
C ALA A 14 5.61 5.47 -9.99
N GLU A 15 5.12 4.51 -10.78
CA GLU A 15 4.83 4.56 -12.21
C GLU A 15 5.25 5.85 -12.99
N PRO A 16 6.57 6.08 -13.19
CA PRO A 16 7.08 7.32 -13.76
C PRO A 16 6.75 7.46 -15.24
N LYS A 17 6.51 8.71 -15.65
CA LYS A 17 6.24 9.12 -17.04
C LYS A 17 6.99 10.41 -17.36
N PRO A 18 7.44 10.61 -18.61
CA PRO A 18 7.40 9.66 -19.73
C PRO A 18 8.56 8.66 -19.74
N VAL A 19 9.59 8.89 -18.93
CA VAL A 19 10.81 8.06 -18.88
C VAL A 19 10.72 7.07 -17.71
N ALA A 20 11.26 5.87 -17.89
CA ALA A 20 11.34 4.84 -16.85
C ALA A 20 12.48 5.12 -15.85
N GLU A 21 12.45 6.30 -15.23
CA GLU A 21 13.39 6.74 -14.19
C GLU A 21 12.64 6.94 -12.88
N PHE A 22 13.22 6.49 -11.76
CA PHE A 22 12.55 6.39 -10.46
C PHE A 22 13.25 7.23 -9.38
N PRO A 23 13.51 8.54 -9.61
CA PRO A 23 14.35 9.33 -8.72
C PRO A 23 13.75 9.49 -7.32
N ASN A 24 12.44 9.63 -7.19
CA ASN A 24 11.81 9.84 -5.89
C ASN A 24 11.62 8.51 -5.15
N LEU A 25 11.31 7.42 -5.87
CA LEU A 25 11.33 6.09 -5.27
C LEU A 25 12.74 5.71 -4.78
N ALA A 26 13.80 5.98 -5.55
CA ALA A 26 15.17 5.74 -5.14
C ALA A 26 15.51 6.49 -3.84
N ARG A 27 15.12 7.76 -3.74
CA ARG A 27 15.32 8.55 -2.51
C ARG A 27 14.43 8.07 -1.34
N ALA A 28 13.19 7.65 -1.61
CA ALA A 28 12.33 7.06 -0.59
C ALA A 28 12.92 5.76 -0.02
N ILE A 29 13.56 4.95 -0.87
CA ILE A 29 14.30 3.76 -0.46
C ILE A 29 15.46 4.12 0.47
N ASP A 30 16.22 5.17 0.16
CA ASP A 30 17.30 5.66 1.03
C ASP A 30 16.75 6.10 2.40
N ASP A 31 15.65 6.84 2.41
CA ASP A 31 15.01 7.27 3.65
C ASP A 31 14.49 6.10 4.47
N VAL A 32 13.80 5.14 3.84
CA VAL A 32 13.27 3.95 4.52
C VAL A 32 14.40 3.10 5.09
N ASN A 33 15.49 2.90 4.35
CA ASN A 33 16.67 2.19 4.84
C ASN A 33 17.31 2.89 6.05
N ARG A 34 17.41 4.23 6.00
CA ARG A 34 17.89 5.02 7.12
C ARG A 34 16.96 4.88 8.34
N LEU A 35 15.65 5.05 8.15
CA LEU A 35 14.67 4.87 9.22
C LEU A 35 14.68 3.45 9.79
N ALA A 36 14.91 2.43 8.97
CA ALA A 36 15.07 1.06 9.43
C ALA A 36 16.26 0.91 10.39
N SER A 37 17.38 1.56 10.07
CA SER A 37 18.58 1.55 10.94
C SER A 37 18.42 2.37 12.23
N GLU A 38 17.64 3.45 12.21
CA GLU A 38 17.49 4.37 13.35
C GLU A 38 16.30 4.05 14.27
N LYS A 39 15.16 3.67 13.68
CA LYS A 39 13.85 3.68 14.36
C LYS A 39 13.09 2.35 14.26
N LYS A 40 13.80 1.27 13.90
CA LYS A 40 13.31 -0.12 13.81
C LYS A 40 12.02 -0.24 12.98
N ILE A 41 12.16 -0.19 11.65
CA ILE A 41 11.12 -0.64 10.73
C ILE A 41 11.30 -2.16 10.55
N ASP A 42 10.22 -2.93 10.63
CA ASP A 42 10.24 -4.40 10.54
C ASP A 42 10.11 -4.89 9.09
N PHE A 43 9.28 -4.22 8.28
CA PHE A 43 9.09 -4.54 6.86
C PHE A 43 8.50 -3.36 6.07
N ILE A 44 8.33 -3.56 4.77
CA ILE A 44 7.82 -2.55 3.85
C ILE A 44 6.66 -3.16 3.06
N LEU A 45 5.58 -2.40 2.86
CA LEU A 45 4.45 -2.75 2.00
C LEU A 45 4.49 -1.93 0.71
N GLY A 46 4.01 -2.52 -0.38
CA GLY A 46 3.83 -1.85 -1.67
C GLY A 46 2.36 -1.85 -2.09
N VAL A 47 1.73 -0.70 -2.33
CA VAL A 47 0.31 -0.60 -2.74
C VAL A 47 0.07 -0.68 -4.26
N GLY A 48 1.06 -1.10 -5.04
CA GLY A 48 0.94 -1.26 -6.49
C GLY A 48 1.33 -0.02 -7.30
N ASP A 49 1.12 -0.09 -8.61
CA ASP A 49 1.52 0.89 -9.62
C ASP A 49 3.01 1.28 -9.50
N ILE A 50 3.88 0.27 -9.37
CA ILE A 50 5.33 0.49 -9.35
C ILE A 50 5.83 0.70 -10.79
N PRO A 51 5.80 -0.28 -11.71
CA PRO A 51 6.10 -0.05 -13.11
C PRO A 51 4.89 0.46 -13.90
N HIS A 52 5.08 1.52 -14.70
CA HIS A 52 4.05 1.95 -15.64
C HIS A 52 3.79 0.88 -16.73
N LYS A 53 2.52 0.55 -17.00
CA LYS A 53 2.04 -0.46 -17.97
C LYS A 53 2.66 -1.86 -17.83
N GLY A 54 3.31 -2.18 -16.70
CA GLY A 54 3.95 -3.48 -16.49
C GLY A 54 5.03 -3.82 -17.54
N THR A 55 5.61 -2.82 -18.22
CA THR A 55 6.59 -3.07 -19.28
C THR A 55 7.90 -3.63 -18.71
N MET A 56 8.60 -4.47 -19.47
CA MET A 56 9.90 -5.00 -19.06
C MET A 56 10.92 -3.89 -18.82
N LEU A 57 10.87 -2.79 -19.59
CA LEU A 57 11.74 -1.63 -19.37
C LEU A 57 11.52 -1.04 -17.97
N GLN A 58 10.27 -0.80 -17.59
CA GLN A 58 9.92 -0.25 -16.28
C GLN A 58 10.32 -1.20 -15.14
N TYR A 59 10.03 -2.50 -15.28
CA TYR A 59 10.46 -3.50 -14.31
C TYR A 59 12.00 -3.60 -14.19
N ASN A 60 12.72 -3.62 -15.31
CA ASN A 60 14.19 -3.71 -15.31
C ASN A 60 14.82 -2.46 -14.69
N ASN A 61 14.26 -1.28 -14.92
CA ASN A 61 14.79 -0.03 -14.40
C ASN A 61 14.50 0.18 -12.91
N VAL A 62 13.34 -0.28 -12.42
CA VAL A 62 12.99 -0.16 -10.99
C VAL A 62 13.68 -1.21 -10.12
N THR A 63 14.02 -2.35 -10.70
CA THR A 63 14.55 -3.52 -9.96
C THR A 63 15.83 -3.22 -9.18
N PRO A 64 16.86 -2.56 -9.77
CA PRO A 64 18.06 -2.20 -9.03
C PRO A 64 17.76 -1.37 -7.79
N GLU A 65 16.81 -0.42 -7.89
CA GLU A 65 16.42 0.42 -6.76
C GLU A 65 15.74 -0.39 -5.66
N LEU A 66 14.69 -1.16 -5.99
CA LEU A 66 13.97 -1.95 -5.00
C LEU A 66 14.83 -3.04 -4.36
N GLN A 67 15.86 -3.55 -5.05
CA GLN A 67 16.83 -4.46 -4.47
C GLN A 67 17.67 -3.83 -3.35
N ARG A 68 17.84 -2.49 -3.35
CA ARG A 68 18.55 -1.75 -2.29
C ARG A 68 17.79 -1.72 -0.96
N LEU A 69 16.48 -2.05 -0.94
CA LEU A 69 15.73 -2.16 0.31
C LEU A 69 16.39 -3.19 1.22
N THR A 70 16.72 -2.81 2.44
CA THR A 70 17.38 -3.69 3.43
C THR A 70 16.40 -4.64 4.13
N LEU A 71 15.11 -4.31 4.10
CA LEU A 71 14.03 -5.07 4.74
C LEU A 71 13.21 -5.87 3.71
N PRO A 72 12.46 -6.90 4.16
CA PRO A 72 11.46 -7.56 3.33
C PRO A 72 10.43 -6.56 2.78
N PHE A 73 10.13 -6.68 1.49
CA PHE A 73 9.15 -5.87 0.78
C PHE A 73 7.97 -6.74 0.34
N TYR A 74 6.75 -6.38 0.75
CA TYR A 74 5.52 -7.09 0.46
C TYR A 74 4.64 -6.25 -0.47
N PRO A 75 4.85 -6.34 -1.80
CA PRO A 75 4.06 -5.61 -2.77
C PRO A 75 2.74 -6.33 -3.12
N ILE A 76 1.74 -5.55 -3.48
CA ILE A 76 0.64 -5.96 -4.37
C ILE A 76 0.84 -5.32 -5.75
N MET A 77 0.09 -5.79 -6.74
CA MET A 77 -0.06 -5.12 -8.04
C MET A 77 -1.03 -3.96 -7.93
N GLY A 78 -0.84 -2.94 -8.77
CA GLY A 78 -1.85 -1.96 -9.10
C GLY A 78 -2.43 -2.18 -10.49
N ASN A 79 -3.10 -1.16 -11.03
CA ASN A 79 -3.70 -1.26 -12.36
C ASN A 79 -2.68 -1.21 -13.50
N GLU A 80 -1.53 -0.58 -13.29
CA GLU A 80 -0.50 -0.42 -14.33
C GLU A 80 0.19 -1.75 -14.63
N GLU A 81 0.38 -2.62 -13.64
CA GLU A 81 0.99 -3.95 -13.83
C GLU A 81 0.15 -4.87 -14.73
N HIS A 82 -1.18 -4.68 -14.77
CA HIS A 82 -2.10 -5.42 -15.65
C HIS A 82 -1.93 -5.09 -17.14
N GLY A 83 -1.13 -4.08 -17.49
CA GLY A 83 -0.76 -3.79 -18.89
C GLY A 83 0.19 -4.83 -19.51
N ALA A 84 0.75 -5.73 -18.70
CA ALA A 84 1.66 -6.77 -19.15
C ALA A 84 0.94 -8.04 -19.67
N GLU A 85 1.55 -8.70 -20.66
CA GLU A 85 1.25 -10.11 -20.94
C GLU A 85 1.70 -10.98 -19.76
N ASP A 86 0.80 -11.87 -19.32
CA ASP A 86 0.97 -12.71 -18.12
C ASP A 86 1.37 -11.89 -16.88
N ALA A 87 0.58 -10.84 -16.62
CA ALA A 87 0.87 -9.80 -15.63
C ALA A 87 1.21 -10.36 -14.25
N VAL A 88 0.48 -11.37 -13.77
CA VAL A 88 0.69 -11.98 -12.46
C VAL A 88 2.03 -12.71 -12.41
N THR A 89 2.35 -13.56 -13.40
CA THR A 89 3.63 -14.28 -13.43
C THR A 89 4.80 -13.31 -13.51
N ARG A 90 4.70 -12.27 -14.35
CA ARG A 90 5.72 -11.23 -14.46
C ARG A 90 5.90 -10.48 -13.14
N PHE A 91 4.80 -10.04 -12.52
CA PHE A 91 4.83 -9.38 -11.23
C PHE A 91 5.52 -10.25 -10.18
N LEU A 92 5.11 -11.52 -10.04
CA LEU A 92 5.69 -12.44 -9.07
C LEU A 92 7.18 -12.69 -9.30
N HIS A 93 7.61 -12.79 -10.56
CA HIS A 93 9.02 -12.88 -10.90
C HIS A 93 9.80 -11.68 -10.33
N PHE A 94 9.39 -10.46 -10.63
CA PHE A 94 10.08 -9.25 -10.19
C PHE A 94 9.95 -9.01 -8.68
N ALA A 95 8.78 -9.25 -8.09
CA ALA A 95 8.58 -9.16 -6.64
C ALA A 95 9.56 -10.07 -5.87
N ASN A 96 9.86 -11.27 -6.39
CA ASN A 96 10.86 -12.15 -5.83
C ASN A 96 12.30 -11.71 -6.12
N LEU A 97 12.56 -11.07 -7.26
CA LEU A 97 13.88 -10.45 -7.53
C LEU A 97 14.20 -9.31 -6.55
N TRP A 98 13.22 -8.44 -6.25
CA TRP A 98 13.36 -7.35 -5.27
C TRP A 98 13.64 -7.90 -3.86
N ASN A 99 13.07 -9.06 -3.55
CA ASN A 99 13.18 -9.73 -2.26
C ASN A 99 14.24 -10.83 -2.18
N LYS A 100 15.18 -10.89 -3.13
CA LYS A 100 16.23 -11.91 -3.13
C LYS A 100 16.96 -11.96 -1.78
N GLY A 101 16.91 -13.12 -1.12
CA GLY A 101 17.53 -13.34 0.20
C GLY A 101 16.72 -12.82 1.41
N LYS A 102 15.50 -12.33 1.21
CA LYS A 102 14.65 -11.75 2.28
C LYS A 102 13.38 -12.59 2.49
N VAL A 103 12.45 -12.55 1.53
CA VAL A 103 11.18 -13.28 1.57
C VAL A 103 10.80 -13.79 0.18
N THR A 104 9.94 -14.80 0.10
CA THR A 104 9.39 -15.31 -1.16
C THR A 104 7.91 -14.97 -1.26
N ILE A 105 7.53 -14.23 -2.30
CA ILE A 105 6.14 -13.90 -2.62
C ILE A 105 5.59 -14.97 -3.55
N LYS A 106 4.66 -15.78 -3.05
CA LYS A 106 4.14 -16.96 -3.76
C LYS A 106 2.84 -16.72 -4.53
N SER A 107 2.18 -15.60 -4.27
CA SER A 107 0.84 -15.27 -4.75
C SER A 107 0.69 -13.76 -4.84
N ASP A 108 -0.15 -13.28 -5.75
CA ASP A 108 -0.55 -11.86 -5.87
C ASP A 108 -1.54 -11.44 -4.76
N LYS A 109 -2.06 -12.42 -4.00
CA LYS A 109 -2.94 -12.23 -2.85
C LYS A 109 -2.45 -13.11 -1.69
N TYR A 110 -2.17 -12.51 -0.53
CA TYR A 110 -1.61 -13.21 0.63
C TYR A 110 -1.86 -12.46 1.95
N THR A 111 -1.55 -13.11 3.07
CA THR A 111 -1.78 -12.56 4.42
C THR A 111 -0.46 -12.56 5.20
N LEU A 112 -0.21 -11.49 5.96
CA LEU A 112 0.78 -11.44 7.01
C LEU A 112 0.06 -11.51 8.36
N GLU A 113 0.35 -12.52 9.16
CA GLU A 113 -0.29 -12.71 10.46
C GLU A 113 0.67 -12.37 11.59
N PHE A 114 0.20 -11.53 12.50
CA PHE A 114 0.83 -11.23 13.78
C PHE A 114 -0.07 -11.76 14.91
N ASP A 115 0.43 -11.74 16.14
CA ASP A 115 -0.33 -12.25 17.29
C ASP A 115 -1.67 -11.51 17.44
N ASP A 116 -1.63 -10.17 17.41
CA ASP A 116 -2.79 -9.32 17.73
C ASP A 116 -3.57 -8.79 16.51
N PHE A 117 -2.99 -8.83 15.32
CA PHE A 117 -3.63 -8.35 14.09
C PHE A 117 -3.12 -9.09 12.85
N ALA A 118 -3.76 -8.87 11.71
CA ALA A 118 -3.30 -9.37 10.43
C ALA A 118 -3.37 -8.29 9.34
N ILE A 119 -2.53 -8.45 8.32
CA ILE A 119 -2.56 -7.64 7.11
C ILE A 119 -2.96 -8.55 5.95
N VAL A 120 -4.06 -8.26 5.29
CA VAL A 120 -4.49 -8.95 4.07
C VAL A 120 -4.07 -8.09 2.88
N LEU A 121 -3.22 -8.65 2.01
CA LEU A 121 -2.72 -7.99 0.81
C LEU A 121 -3.39 -8.61 -0.41
N ALA A 122 -4.10 -7.79 -1.19
CA ALA A 122 -4.84 -8.27 -2.35
C ALA A 122 -4.58 -7.41 -3.59
N SER A 123 -3.88 -7.98 -4.55
CA SER A 123 -3.79 -7.42 -5.90
C SER A 123 -5.16 -7.47 -6.60
N PRO A 124 -5.55 -6.43 -7.34
CA PRO A 124 -6.78 -6.45 -8.15
C PRO A 124 -6.71 -7.57 -9.20
N ASP A 125 -7.86 -8.11 -9.59
CA ASP A 125 -7.93 -9.19 -10.58
C ASP A 125 -7.78 -8.68 -12.01
N HIS A 126 -8.18 -7.42 -12.26
CA HIS A 126 -8.07 -6.75 -13.55
C HIS A 126 -8.10 -5.24 -13.36
N GLY A 127 -7.23 -4.50 -14.04
CA GLY A 127 -7.10 -3.06 -13.82
C GLY A 127 -6.97 -2.77 -12.32
N ARG A 128 -7.87 -1.94 -11.77
CA ARG A 128 -7.93 -1.63 -10.33
C ARG A 128 -9.02 -2.38 -9.56
N ASP A 129 -9.74 -3.29 -10.21
CA ASP A 129 -10.96 -3.90 -9.66
C ASP A 129 -10.80 -5.41 -9.43
N PHE A 130 -11.76 -5.97 -8.70
CA PHE A 130 -11.85 -7.39 -8.37
C PHE A 130 -13.00 -8.03 -9.12
N ASN A 131 -12.84 -9.30 -9.49
CA ASN A 131 -13.95 -10.15 -9.87
C ASN A 131 -14.52 -10.83 -8.61
N SER A 132 -15.60 -11.60 -8.77
CA SER A 132 -16.21 -12.31 -7.65
C SER A 132 -15.26 -13.28 -6.93
N THR A 133 -14.30 -13.89 -7.63
CA THR A 133 -13.31 -14.78 -7.04
C THR A 133 -12.36 -14.00 -6.12
N GLY A 134 -11.85 -12.85 -6.55
CA GLY A 134 -11.00 -12.01 -5.71
C GLY A 134 -11.73 -11.47 -4.48
N VAL A 135 -12.96 -10.96 -4.65
CA VAL A 135 -13.79 -10.51 -3.51
C VAL A 135 -14.06 -11.66 -2.53
N ASN A 136 -14.41 -12.85 -3.04
CA ASN A 136 -14.65 -14.03 -2.20
C ASN A 136 -13.38 -14.49 -1.47
N TRP A 137 -12.21 -14.36 -2.10
CA TRP A 137 -10.93 -14.67 -1.46
C TRP A 137 -10.68 -13.74 -0.26
N ILE A 138 -10.87 -12.42 -0.44
CA ILE A 138 -10.72 -11.44 0.66
C ILE A 138 -11.70 -11.75 1.78
N LEU A 139 -12.99 -11.97 1.45
CA LEU A 139 -14.01 -12.33 2.43
C LEU A 139 -13.67 -13.60 3.20
N LYS A 140 -13.10 -14.61 2.53
CA LYS A 140 -12.66 -15.84 3.18
C LYS A 140 -11.55 -15.54 4.19
N GLN A 141 -10.55 -14.73 3.83
CA GLN A 141 -9.47 -14.35 4.75
C GLN A 141 -10.03 -13.61 5.98
N LEU A 142 -10.87 -12.59 5.78
CA LEU A 142 -11.45 -11.83 6.89
C LEU A 142 -12.27 -12.71 7.85
N LYS A 143 -13.05 -13.65 7.32
CA LYS A 143 -13.81 -14.61 8.13
C LYS A 143 -12.93 -15.59 8.89
N GLN A 144 -11.86 -16.09 8.27
CA GLN A 144 -10.90 -16.99 8.91
C GLN A 144 -10.11 -16.32 10.03
N LEU A 145 -9.80 -15.03 9.85
CA LEU A 145 -9.05 -14.24 10.84
C LEU A 145 -9.94 -13.76 11.99
N SER A 146 -11.27 -13.75 11.85
CA SER A 146 -12.18 -13.28 12.89
C SER A 146 -12.00 -14.04 14.23
N PRO A 147 -11.92 -13.36 15.40
CA PRO A 147 -12.18 -11.93 15.60
C PRO A 147 -10.95 -11.01 15.46
N LYS A 148 -9.78 -11.51 15.05
CA LYS A 148 -8.53 -10.76 14.94
C LYS A 148 -8.69 -9.53 14.01
N PRO A 149 -8.33 -8.31 14.45
CA PRO A 149 -8.31 -7.11 13.62
C PRO A 149 -7.51 -7.27 12.33
N VAL A 150 -8.02 -6.69 11.24
CA VAL A 150 -7.40 -6.76 9.91
C VAL A 150 -7.20 -5.38 9.30
N LEU A 151 -6.01 -5.15 8.74
CA LEU A 151 -5.71 -4.09 7.80
C LEU A 151 -5.74 -4.69 6.38
N LEU A 152 -6.58 -4.16 5.50
CA LEU A 152 -6.68 -4.58 4.10
C LEU A 152 -5.85 -3.65 3.22
N VAL A 153 -4.89 -4.20 2.48
CA VAL A 153 -4.10 -3.50 1.48
C VAL A 153 -4.61 -3.88 0.10
N VAL A 154 -5.13 -2.88 -0.61
CA VAL A 154 -5.63 -2.99 -1.99
C VAL A 154 -5.15 -1.77 -2.77
N HIS A 155 -5.04 -1.88 -4.09
CA HIS A 155 -4.48 -0.77 -4.86
C HIS A 155 -5.40 0.46 -4.88
N GLY A 156 -6.68 0.29 -5.21
CA GLY A 156 -7.69 1.35 -5.10
C GLY A 156 -8.65 1.09 -3.93
N ALA A 157 -9.08 2.14 -3.24
CA ALA A 157 -10.23 2.05 -2.33
C ALA A 157 -11.53 1.79 -3.12
N GLN A 158 -12.63 1.42 -2.47
CA GLN A 158 -13.90 1.33 -3.20
C GLN A 158 -14.38 2.70 -3.71
N GLN A 159 -15.14 2.69 -4.80
CA GLN A 159 -15.76 3.90 -5.34
C GLN A 159 -16.56 4.65 -4.27
N GLY A 160 -16.57 5.98 -4.38
CA GLY A 160 -17.25 6.89 -3.46
C GLY A 160 -16.52 7.18 -2.14
N VAL A 161 -15.38 6.55 -1.85
CA VAL A 161 -14.59 6.87 -0.63
C VAL A 161 -13.96 8.27 -0.71
N TYR A 162 -13.46 8.63 -1.90
CA TYR A 162 -12.77 9.90 -2.12
C TYR A 162 -13.56 10.76 -3.12
N PRO A 163 -14.12 11.90 -2.67
CA PRO A 163 -15.02 12.72 -3.48
C PRO A 163 -14.33 13.43 -4.64
N GLU A 164 -13.00 13.51 -4.63
CA GLU A 164 -12.22 14.15 -5.70
C GLU A 164 -12.27 13.34 -7.00
N ASN A 165 -12.52 12.03 -6.92
CA ASN A 165 -12.80 11.18 -8.07
C ASN A 165 -13.68 9.99 -7.65
N PRO A 166 -14.99 10.21 -7.44
CA PRO A 166 -15.86 9.24 -6.77
C PRO A 166 -16.09 7.97 -7.61
N ASP A 167 -15.93 8.07 -8.93
CA ASP A 167 -16.11 6.96 -9.86
C ASP A 167 -14.85 6.09 -10.01
N LYS A 168 -13.74 6.48 -9.36
CA LYS A 168 -12.48 5.73 -9.43
C LYS A 168 -12.29 4.87 -8.18
N GLY A 169 -11.93 3.60 -8.40
CA GLY A 169 -11.71 2.61 -7.34
C GLY A 169 -12.28 1.25 -7.68
N ILE A 170 -12.47 0.43 -6.66
CA ILE A 170 -13.14 -0.88 -6.75
C ILE A 170 -14.65 -0.64 -6.93
N SER A 171 -15.21 -1.14 -8.04
CA SER A 171 -16.64 -0.98 -8.39
C SER A 171 -17.48 -2.23 -8.08
N HIS A 172 -16.83 -3.37 -7.84
CA HIS A 172 -17.54 -4.63 -7.62
C HIS A 172 -18.52 -4.56 -6.43
N GLU A 173 -19.82 -4.70 -6.69
CA GLU A 173 -20.92 -4.50 -5.71
C GLU A 173 -20.73 -5.28 -4.39
N LYS A 174 -20.24 -6.53 -4.48
CA LYS A 174 -20.06 -7.40 -3.30
C LYS A 174 -18.89 -6.96 -2.41
N PHE A 175 -18.08 -5.99 -2.83
CA PHE A 175 -17.03 -5.43 -1.99
C PHE A 175 -17.61 -4.72 -0.75
N ALA A 176 -18.86 -4.25 -0.80
CA ALA A 176 -19.57 -3.77 0.39
C ALA A 176 -19.62 -4.83 1.52
N ASN A 177 -19.64 -6.12 1.17
CA ASN A 177 -19.59 -7.21 2.16
C ASN A 177 -18.21 -7.32 2.84
N VAL A 178 -17.13 -6.95 2.13
CA VAL A 178 -15.77 -6.87 2.68
C VAL A 178 -15.73 -5.76 3.72
N ILE A 179 -16.22 -4.57 3.34
CA ILE A 179 -16.30 -3.40 4.22
C ILE A 179 -17.18 -3.66 5.45
N ALA A 180 -18.22 -4.46 5.30
CA ALA A 180 -19.11 -4.83 6.39
C ALA A 180 -18.49 -5.79 7.43
N GLN A 181 -17.33 -6.42 7.19
CA GLN A 181 -16.75 -7.38 8.13
C GLN A 181 -16.38 -6.72 9.47
N PRO A 182 -16.72 -7.30 10.64
CA PRO A 182 -16.53 -6.70 11.97
C PRO A 182 -15.07 -6.48 12.35
N ASN A 183 -14.17 -7.34 11.86
CA ASN A 183 -12.75 -7.29 12.16
C ASN A 183 -11.94 -6.48 11.14
N LEU A 184 -12.53 -5.97 10.05
CA LEU A 184 -11.84 -5.04 9.16
C LEU A 184 -11.76 -3.65 9.82
N LYS A 185 -10.54 -3.17 10.06
CA LYS A 185 -10.29 -1.89 10.74
C LYS A 185 -9.79 -0.80 9.82
N ALA A 186 -8.99 -1.14 8.81
CA ALA A 186 -8.57 -0.16 7.82
C ALA A 186 -8.44 -0.73 6.41
N VAL A 187 -8.59 0.15 5.42
CA VAL A 187 -8.24 -0.04 4.02
C VAL A 187 -7.08 0.91 3.71
N ILE A 188 -5.96 0.36 3.26
CA ILE A 188 -4.75 1.08 2.84
C ILE A 188 -4.67 0.98 1.31
N SER A 189 -4.61 2.11 0.62
CA SER A 189 -4.68 2.16 -0.84
C SER A 189 -3.85 3.26 -1.47
N GLY A 190 -3.51 3.12 -2.75
CA GLY A 190 -2.91 4.13 -3.64
C GLY A 190 -3.90 4.51 -4.76
N ASP A 191 -3.48 4.34 -6.03
CA ASP A 191 -4.23 4.56 -7.30
C ASP A 191 -4.56 6.03 -7.63
N LEU A 192 -4.96 6.81 -6.64
CA LEU A 192 -5.50 8.15 -6.85
C LEU A 192 -4.44 9.26 -6.96
N HIS A 193 -3.19 9.01 -6.55
CA HIS A 193 -2.09 9.97 -6.63
C HIS A 193 -2.47 11.35 -6.05
N MET A 194 -2.96 11.32 -4.81
CA MET A 194 -3.48 12.50 -4.14
C MET A 194 -2.37 13.44 -3.68
N ASP A 195 -2.62 14.74 -3.86
CA ASP A 195 -1.91 15.81 -3.18
C ASP A 195 -2.38 15.89 -1.73
N MET A 196 -1.57 15.38 -0.81
CA MET A 196 -1.91 15.25 0.61
C MET A 196 -2.27 16.59 1.26
N ASP A 197 -1.72 17.71 0.77
CA ASP A 197 -1.98 19.04 1.33
C ASP A 197 -3.38 19.58 0.99
N ARG A 198 -4.03 19.04 -0.06
CA ARG A 198 -5.24 19.61 -0.66
C ARG A 198 -6.46 18.70 -0.60
N VAL A 199 -6.33 17.50 -0.07
CA VAL A 199 -7.39 16.48 -0.07
C VAL A 199 -7.55 15.82 1.29
N ASP A 200 -8.75 15.31 1.55
CA ASP A 200 -8.99 14.49 2.72
C ASP A 200 -8.54 13.04 2.42
N HIS A 201 -7.25 12.78 2.62
CA HIS A 201 -6.58 11.52 2.27
C HIS A 201 -6.72 10.42 3.34
N SER A 202 -7.16 10.77 4.55
CA SER A 202 -7.25 9.83 5.67
C SER A 202 -8.47 10.11 6.52
N LYS A 203 -9.44 9.19 6.48
CA LYS A 203 -10.76 9.40 7.05
C LYS A 203 -11.35 8.10 7.59
N LYS A 204 -12.38 8.22 8.42
CA LYS A 204 -13.17 7.09 8.90
C LYS A 204 -14.55 7.12 8.26
N ILE A 205 -14.97 6.03 7.64
CA ILE A 205 -16.33 5.84 7.13
C ILE A 205 -16.94 4.64 7.85
N GLY A 206 -17.99 4.90 8.65
CA GLY A 206 -18.53 3.90 9.56
C GLY A 206 -17.46 3.44 10.56
N LYS A 207 -17.11 2.15 10.53
CA LYS A 207 -16.08 1.55 11.40
C LYS A 207 -14.71 1.41 10.74
N VAL A 208 -14.59 1.67 9.44
CA VAL A 208 -13.36 1.41 8.67
C VAL A 208 -12.61 2.72 8.43
N HIS A 209 -11.32 2.69 8.71
CA HIS A 209 -10.39 3.77 8.41
C HIS A 209 -9.86 3.61 6.97
N TYR A 210 -9.87 4.69 6.18
CA TYR A 210 -9.32 4.72 4.82
C TYR A 210 -8.05 5.54 4.84
N LEU A 211 -6.97 4.97 4.36
CA LEU A 211 -5.63 5.55 4.42
C LEU A 211 -5.03 5.52 3.01
N HIS A 212 -5.05 6.68 2.35
CA HIS A 212 -4.37 6.85 1.08
C HIS A 212 -2.85 6.91 1.29
N ILE A 213 -2.11 6.25 0.40
CA ILE A 213 -0.66 6.30 0.31
C ILE A 213 -0.31 7.25 -0.85
N PRO A 214 0.40 8.35 -0.58
CA PRO A 214 0.75 9.31 -1.62
C PRO A 214 1.69 8.70 -2.65
N ALA A 215 1.62 9.24 -3.87
CA ALA A 215 2.43 8.78 -4.98
C ALA A 215 3.87 9.30 -4.90
N LEU A 216 4.78 8.50 -5.45
CA LEU A 216 6.21 8.81 -5.38
C LEU A 216 6.69 9.65 -6.56
N GLU A 217 6.16 9.49 -7.78
CA GLU A 217 6.72 10.22 -8.94
C GLU A 217 5.76 11.23 -9.58
N ARG A 218 4.46 11.14 -9.28
CA ARG A 218 3.47 12.07 -9.85
C ARG A 218 2.20 12.19 -9.03
N THR A 219 1.61 13.37 -9.03
CA THR A 219 0.30 13.67 -8.43
C THR A 219 -0.72 13.88 -9.55
N LYS A 220 -1.96 13.41 -9.35
CA LYS A 220 -3.08 13.55 -10.30
C LYS A 220 -4.24 14.37 -9.73
N ILE A 221 -4.45 14.26 -8.42
CA ILE A 221 -5.61 14.81 -7.73
C ILE A 221 -5.16 15.86 -6.71
N PRO A 222 -5.82 17.03 -6.61
CA PRO A 222 -6.94 17.47 -7.44
C PRO A 222 -6.54 17.86 -8.87
N ASP A 223 -5.25 18.08 -9.11
CA ASP A 223 -4.66 18.41 -10.40
C ASP A 223 -3.16 18.05 -10.41
N GLU A 224 -2.52 18.15 -11.58
CA GLU A 224 -1.10 17.85 -11.78
C GLU A 224 -0.16 19.05 -11.49
N THR A 225 -0.66 20.14 -10.90
CA THR A 225 0.11 21.39 -10.75
C THR A 225 1.13 21.34 -9.61
N ARG A 226 1.00 20.39 -8.69
CA ARG A 226 1.88 20.21 -7.54
C ARG A 226 2.17 18.73 -7.35
N HIS A 227 3.44 18.41 -7.15
CA HIS A 227 3.85 17.08 -6.77
C HIS A 227 4.84 17.16 -5.61
N ASN A 228 4.43 16.59 -4.47
CA ASN A 228 5.23 16.45 -3.28
C ASN A 228 5.39 14.95 -3.01
N PRO A 229 6.54 14.33 -3.38
CA PRO A 229 6.74 12.90 -3.20
C PRO A 229 6.76 12.57 -1.71
N MET A 230 5.94 11.60 -1.30
CA MET A 230 5.78 11.22 0.09
C MET A 230 5.62 9.71 0.25
N TYR A 231 5.84 9.21 1.46
CA TYR A 231 5.50 7.85 1.87
C TYR A 231 4.99 7.86 3.31
N ARG A 232 4.41 6.74 3.76
CA ARG A 232 3.86 6.64 5.13
C ARG A 232 4.54 5.53 5.92
N VAL A 233 4.61 5.73 7.22
CA VAL A 233 5.13 4.76 8.19
C VAL A 233 4.07 4.53 9.25
N PHE A 234 3.70 3.27 9.42
CA PHE A 234 2.75 2.80 10.39
C PHE A 234 3.50 2.26 11.60
N ASN A 235 3.03 2.59 12.80
CA ASN A 235 3.47 2.00 14.05
C ASN A 235 2.24 1.48 14.78
N ILE A 236 2.18 0.17 15.00
CA ILE A 236 1.11 -0.50 15.73
C ILE A 236 1.69 -0.91 17.08
N SER A 237 1.19 -0.28 18.13
CA SER A 237 1.56 -0.61 19.50
C SER A 237 1.00 -1.98 19.92
N PRO A 238 1.58 -2.61 20.96
CA PRO A 238 1.02 -3.83 21.55
C PRO A 238 -0.42 -3.66 22.05
N GLU A 239 -0.82 -2.45 22.41
CA GLU A 239 -2.17 -2.10 22.85
C GLU A 239 -3.16 -1.94 21.68
N GLY A 240 -2.68 -2.06 20.44
CA GLY A 240 -3.49 -1.93 19.22
C GLY A 240 -3.70 -0.50 18.76
N ASP A 241 -3.06 0.50 19.38
CA ASP A 241 -3.04 1.87 18.87
C ASP A 241 -2.14 1.96 17.64
N VAL A 242 -2.64 2.64 16.61
CA VAL A 242 -2.00 2.79 15.31
C VAL A 242 -1.65 4.26 15.08
N ASP A 243 -0.36 4.54 14.97
CA ASP A 243 0.15 5.84 14.53
C ASP A 243 0.59 5.75 13.07
N VAL A 244 0.07 6.65 12.24
CA VAL A 244 0.46 6.79 10.83
C VAL A 244 1.17 8.12 10.65
N ALA A 245 2.47 8.05 10.39
CA ALA A 245 3.32 9.20 10.11
C ALA A 245 3.57 9.32 8.61
N THR A 246 3.49 10.52 8.05
CA THR A 246 3.77 10.79 6.64
C THR A 246 5.10 11.52 6.52
N TYR A 247 5.95 11.13 5.58
CA TYR A 247 7.26 11.72 5.33
C TYR A 247 7.33 12.22 3.89
N SER A 248 7.78 13.45 3.69
CA SER A 248 8.28 13.88 2.38
C SER A 248 9.58 13.16 2.08
N VAL A 249 9.76 12.74 0.83
CA VAL A 249 10.99 12.13 0.36
C VAL A 249 12.16 13.12 0.52
N GLY A 250 13.22 12.66 1.16
CA GLY A 250 14.41 13.43 1.55
C GLY A 250 14.28 14.19 2.87
N ASN A 251 13.14 14.10 3.58
CA ASN A 251 12.96 14.73 4.89
C ASN A 251 13.11 13.71 6.02
N GLN A 252 13.83 14.10 7.08
CA GLN A 252 14.08 13.24 8.25
C GLN A 252 12.92 13.20 9.24
N HIS A 253 12.06 14.23 9.21
CA HIS A 253 10.95 14.39 10.14
C HIS A 253 9.62 14.13 9.44
N ALA A 254 8.68 13.53 10.19
CA ALA A 254 7.32 13.36 9.73
C ALA A 254 6.61 14.72 9.67
N ILE A 255 5.70 14.87 8.71
CA ILE A 255 4.83 16.02 8.54
C ILE A 255 3.67 15.86 9.54
N ALA A 256 3.59 16.75 10.53
CA ALA A 256 2.63 16.64 11.62
C ALA A 256 1.18 16.75 11.11
N GLU A 257 0.97 17.61 10.13
CA GLU A 257 -0.31 17.92 9.50
C GLU A 257 -0.93 16.70 8.79
N HIS A 258 -0.09 15.75 8.34
CA HIS A 258 -0.52 14.53 7.65
C HIS A 258 -0.51 13.28 8.55
N SER A 259 -0.38 13.48 9.86
CA SER A 259 -0.47 12.39 10.83
C SER A 259 -1.90 11.87 10.97
N TYR A 260 -2.05 10.58 11.27
CA TYR A 260 -3.35 9.97 11.51
C TYR A 260 -3.24 8.90 12.59
N GLN A 261 -4.24 8.82 13.46
CA GLN A 261 -4.26 7.88 14.58
C GLN A 261 -5.62 7.18 14.70
N PHE A 262 -5.59 5.90 15.07
CA PHE A 262 -6.78 5.11 15.38
C PHE A 262 -6.40 3.89 16.23
N SER A 263 -7.39 3.11 16.67
CA SER A 263 -7.15 1.89 17.46
C SER A 263 -7.77 0.67 16.78
N LEU A 264 -7.06 -0.45 16.77
CA LEU A 264 -7.52 -1.73 16.26
C LEU A 264 -8.59 -2.37 17.16
N ASN A 265 -8.65 -1.95 18.42
CA ASN A 265 -9.52 -2.53 19.45
C ASN A 265 -10.88 -1.83 19.57
N GLN A 266 -11.12 -0.78 18.77
CA GLN A 266 -12.38 -0.03 18.72
C GLN A 266 -13.29 -0.43 17.57
#